data_AF-A0A3S0U2U0-F1
#
_entry.id   AF-A0A3S0U2U0-F1
#
_cell.length_a   1.000
_cell.length_b   1.000
_cell.length_c   1.000
_cell.angle_alpha   90.00
_cell.angle_beta   90.00
_cell.angle_gamma   90.00
#
_symmetry.space_group_name_H-M   'P 1'
#
loop_
_entity.id
_entity.type
_entity.pdbx_description
1 polymer ?
#
loop_
_entity_poly.entity_id
_entity_poly.type
_entity_poly.pdbx_seq_one_letter_code
_entity_poly.pdbx_strand_id
1 'polypeptide(L)' 'MSSPTVIFVLKRFLERTIPKGDYGLAAALGPGFSSELLLLKWGS' A
#
# COMPACT_ATOMS: atom_id res chain seq x y z
N MET A 1 -14.72 -1.64 8.00
CA MET A 1 -13.48 -1.69 7.18
C MET A 1 -12.56 -2.71 7.81
N SER A 2 -12.16 -3.74 7.05
CA SER A 2 -11.33 -4.86 7.53
C SER A 2 -10.11 -5.01 6.61
N SER A 3 -9.43 -6.15 6.62
CA SER A 3 -8.24 -6.45 5.80
C SER A 3 -8.29 -6.03 4.31
N PRO A 4 -9.40 -6.14 3.54
CA PRO A 4 -9.39 -5.73 2.12
C PRO A 4 -9.27 -4.21 1.90
N THR A 5 -9.35 -3.39 2.96
CA THR A 5 -9.24 -1.92 2.86
C THR A 5 -7.89 -1.51 2.26
N VAL A 6 -6.82 -2.25 2.54
CA VAL A 6 -5.48 -1.97 1.98
C VAL A 6 -5.46 -2.10 0.45
N ILE A 7 -6.23 -3.05 -0.11
CA ILE A 7 -6.36 -3.25 -1.56
C ILE A 7 -7.17 -2.11 -2.20
N PHE A 8 -8.21 -1.63 -1.52
CA PHE A 8 -8.98 -0.47 -1.98
C PHE A 8 -8.13 0.81 -2.03
N VAL A 9 -7.26 1.03 -1.03
CA VAL A 9 -6.32 2.15 -1.04
C VAL A 9 -5.32 1.97 -2.17
N LEU A 10 -4.70 0.80 -2.28
CA LEU A 10 -3.73 0.50 -3.33
C LEU A 10 -4.30 0.74 -4.74
N LYS A 11 -5.55 0.33 -4.99
CA LYS A 11 -6.23 0.59 -6.27
C LYS A 11 -6.25 2.08 -6.64
N ARG A 12 -6.52 2.96 -5.68
CA ARG A 12 -6.50 4.42 -5.92
C ARG A 12 -5.11 4.95 -6.25
N PHE A 13 -4.05 4.30 -5.80
CA PHE A 13 -2.68 4.67 -6.15
C PHE A 13 -2.27 4.11 -7.51
N LEU A 14 -2.76 2.93 -7.89
CA LEU A 14 -2.55 2.36 -9.22
C LEU A 14 -3.22 3.18 -10.34
N GLU A 15 -4.31 3.88 -10.02
CA GLU A 15 -4.98 4.81 -10.94
C GLU A 15 -4.24 6.16 -11.10
N ARG A 16 -3.18 6.41 -10.31
CA ARG A 16 -2.35 7.62 -10.42
C ARG A 16 -1.17 7.38 -11.36
N THR A 17 -0.71 8.44 -12.00
CA THR A 17 0.60 8.43 -12.66
C THR A 17 1.68 8.54 -11.59
N ILE A 18 2.37 7.43 -11.31
CA ILE A 18 3.51 7.38 -10.39
C ILE A 18 4.76 7.06 -11.23
N PRO A 19 5.85 7.84 -11.10
CA PRO A 19 7.09 7.60 -11.84
C PRO A 19 7.62 6.17 -11.67
N LYS A 20 8.24 5.63 -12.72
CA LYS A 20 8.95 4.36 -12.63
C LYS A 20 10.19 4.52 -11.75
N GLY A 21 10.48 3.50 -10.96
CA GLY A 21 11.58 3.48 -10.01
C GLY A 21 11.25 4.10 -8.65
N ASP A 22 10.13 4.81 -8.52
CA ASP A 22 9.70 5.37 -7.24
C ASP A 22 9.40 4.27 -6.24
N TYR A 23 9.47 4.64 -4.96
CA TYR A 23 9.14 3.81 -3.82
C TYR A 23 7.96 4.39 -3.07
N GLY A 24 7.33 3.53 -2.29
CA GLY A 24 6.17 3.85 -1.50
C GLY A 24 5.92 2.74 -0.51
N LEU A 25 5.23 3.10 0.57
CA LEU A 25 5.08 2.27 1.73
C LEU A 25 3.59 2.04 1.99
N ALA A 26 3.17 0.78 1.99
CA ALA A 26 1.85 0.41 2.48
C ALA A 26 1.97 -0.07 3.93
N ALA A 27 1.14 0.48 4.80
CA ALA A 27 1.08 0.14 6.21
C ALA A 27 -0.34 -0.31 6.57
N ALA A 28 -0.46 -1.41 7.30
CA ALA A 28 -1.72 -1.88 7.88
C ALA A 28 -1.56 -2.04 9.39
N LEU A 29 -2.59 -1.66 10.14
CA LEU A 29 -2.65 -1.77 11.60
C LEU A 29 -3.84 -2.64 11.99
N GLY A 30 -3.58 -3.66 12.80
CA GLY A 30 -4.58 -4.59 13.33
C GLY A 30 -4.71 -4.52 14.86
N PRO A 31 -5.62 -5.33 15.43
CA PRO A 31 -5.78 -5.46 16.88
C PRO A 31 -4.48 -5.87 17.58
N GLY A 32 -4.31 -5.45 18.83
CA GLY A 32 -3.10 -5.76 19.61
C GLY A 32 -1.85 -4.99 19.15
N PHE A 33 -2.03 -3.85 18.46
CA PHE A 33 -0.94 -3.03 17.91
C PHE A 33 -0.06 -3.77 16.88
N SER A 34 -0.57 -4.85 16.29
CA SER A 34 0.13 -5.55 15.21
C SER A 34 0.14 -4.69 13.95
N SER A 35 1.32 -4.51 13.35
CA SER A 35 1.51 -3.72 12.13
C SER A 35 2.20 -4.52 11.04
N GLU A 36 1.73 -4.38 9.82
CA GLU A 36 2.34 -4.96 8.62
C GLU A 36 2.78 -3.82 7.69
N LEU A 37 4.01 -3.91 7.17
CA LEU A 37 4.62 -2.91 6.30
C LEU A 37 5.11 -3.57 5.02
N LEU A 38 4.75 -2.99 3.88
CA LEU A 38 5.15 -3.43 2.55
C LEU A 38 5.84 -2.29 1.82
N LEU A 39 7.12 -2.48 1.50
CA LEU A 39 7.84 -1.60 0.58
C LEU A 39 7.51 -2.01 -0.85
N LEU A 40 7.02 -1.05 -1.61
CA LEU A 40 6.64 -1.23 -3.02
C LEU A 40 7.66 -0.50 -3.91
N LYS A 41 7.83 -0.96 -5.15
CA LYS A 41 8.61 -0.29 -6.18
C LYS A 41 7.81 -0.25 -7.48
N TRP A 42 7.71 0.92 -8.10
CA TRP A 42 6.83 1.15 -9.24
C TRP A 42 7.59 0.87 -10.54
N GLY A 43 7.08 -0.05 -11.38
CA GLY A 43 7.59 -0.26 -12.74
C GLY A 43 9.06 -0.70 -12.82
N SER A 44 9.37 -1.83 -12.18
CA SER A 44 10.63 -2.58 -12.40
C SER A 44 10.88 -2.88 -13.87
#